data_AF-A0AAQ5XGZ7-F1
#
_entry.id   AF-A0AAQ5XGZ7-F1
#
_cell.length_a   1.000
_cell.length_b   1.000
_cell.length_c   1.000
_cell.angle_alpha   90.00
_cell.angle_beta   90.00
_cell.angle_gamma   90.00
#
_symmetry.space_group_name_H-M   'P 1'
#
loop_
_entity.id
_entity.type
_entity.pdbx_description
1 polymer ?
#
loop_
_entity_poly.entity_id
_entity_poly.type
_entity_poly.pdbx_seq_one_letter_code
_entity_poly.pdbx_strand_id
1 'polypeptide(L)'
;MDQKIPYDDYQLPVVFLPSYENPPAWIPPQERVHHPDYNNELTQFLPRTIVLKKPPGAQLGFNIRGGKASQLGIFISKVVPDSDAHRAGLQEGDQVLSVNEVDFQDIEHSKAVEILKTAREIMMRVRFFPYNYQRQKERTVH
;
A
#
# COMPACT_ATOMS: atom_id res chain seq x y z
N MET A 1 3.30 -23.79 19.76
CA MET A 1 3.66 -24.67 18.63
C MET A 1 2.34 -25.12 18.01
N ASP A 2 1.77 -24.34 17.10
CA ASP A 2 0.54 -24.71 16.41
C ASP A 2 0.92 -25.28 15.05
N GLN A 3 0.90 -26.61 14.94
CA GLN A 3 1.02 -27.28 13.64
C GLN A 3 -0.29 -27.07 12.88
N LYS A 4 -0.33 -26.06 12.00
CA LYS A 4 -1.45 -25.86 11.08
C LYS A 4 -1.50 -27.03 10.10
N ILE A 5 -2.65 -27.69 10.04
CA ILE A 5 -2.95 -28.76 9.09
C ILE A 5 -3.05 -28.11 7.69
N PRO A 6 -2.46 -28.71 6.63
CA PRO A 6 -2.59 -28.22 5.27
C PRO A 6 -4.06 -28.10 4.83
N TYR A 7 -4.36 -27.11 3.98
CA TYR A 7 -5.72 -26.78 3.54
C TYR A 7 -6.43 -27.96 2.85
N ASP A 8 -5.68 -28.85 2.21
CA ASP A 8 -6.21 -29.98 1.43
C ASP A 8 -6.70 -31.16 2.28
N ASP A 9 -6.35 -31.20 3.57
CA ASP A 9 -6.72 -32.30 4.49
C ASP A 9 -8.05 -32.06 5.22
N TYR A 10 -8.72 -30.92 4.98
CA TYR A 10 -10.02 -30.63 5.59
C TYR A 10 -11.16 -31.29 4.81
N GLN A 11 -11.89 -32.21 5.45
CA GLN A 11 -13.02 -32.93 4.85
C GLN A 11 -14.28 -32.07 4.61
N LEU A 12 -14.29 -30.82 5.06
CA LEU A 12 -15.38 -29.84 4.90
C LEU A 12 -14.78 -28.48 4.50
N PRO A 13 -15.53 -27.60 3.81
CA PRO A 13 -15.04 -26.24 3.52
C PRO A 13 -14.82 -25.47 4.84
N VAL A 14 -13.56 -25.31 5.23
CA VAL A 14 -13.18 -24.58 6.45
C VAL A 14 -13.06 -23.10 6.16
N VAL A 15 -13.93 -22.31 6.78
CA VAL A 15 -13.82 -20.85 6.81
C VAL A 15 -12.95 -20.49 8.01
N PHE A 16 -11.70 -20.09 7.75
CA PHE A 16 -10.87 -19.49 8.79
C PHE A 16 -11.34 -18.06 9.03
N LEU A 17 -11.92 -17.82 10.20
CA LEU A 17 -12.14 -16.45 10.66
C LEU A 17 -10.78 -15.76 10.80
N PRO A 18 -10.70 -14.44 10.51
CA PRO A 18 -9.50 -13.67 10.84
C PRO A 18 -9.18 -13.87 12.33
N SER A 19 -7.89 -13.80 12.68
CA SER A 19 -7.49 -13.87 14.09
C SER A 19 -8.20 -12.76 14.86
N TYR A 20 -8.79 -13.11 16.01
CA TYR A 20 -9.46 -12.11 16.84
C TYR A 20 -8.43 -11.06 17.30
N GLU A 21 -8.58 -9.84 16.82
CA GLU A 21 -7.83 -8.70 17.33
C GLU A 21 -8.57 -8.15 18.55
N ASN A 22 -7.90 -8.10 19.71
CA ASN A 22 -8.46 -7.46 20.88
C ASN A 22 -8.79 -6.00 20.54
N PRO A 23 -9.97 -5.48 20.94
CA PRO A 23 -10.27 -4.08 20.73
C PRO A 23 -9.21 -3.21 21.41
N PRO A 24 -8.85 -2.06 20.83
CA PRO A 24 -7.94 -1.14 21.48
C PRO A 24 -8.45 -0.80 22.90
N ALA A 25 -7.52 -0.67 23.84
CA ALA A 25 -7.86 -0.35 25.23
C ALA A 25 -8.73 0.90 25.29
N TRP A 26 -9.75 0.88 26.15
CA TRP A 26 -10.59 2.06 26.34
C TRP A 26 -9.78 3.18 26.98
N ILE A 27 -9.81 4.36 26.37
CA ILE A 27 -9.11 5.56 26.86
C ILE A 27 -10.14 6.61 27.30
N PRO A 28 -9.98 7.26 28.47
CA PRO A 28 -10.84 8.36 28.92
C PRO A 28 -10.88 9.52 27.90
N PRO A 29 -12.05 10.15 27.66
CA PRO A 29 -12.17 11.25 26.68
C PRO A 29 -11.17 12.40 26.86
N GLN A 30 -10.76 12.70 28.09
CA GLN A 30 -9.79 13.75 28.41
C GLN A 30 -8.38 13.42 27.91
N GLU A 31 -8.00 12.14 27.93
CA GLU A 31 -6.69 11.64 27.49
C GLU A 31 -6.65 11.38 25.97
N ARG A 32 -7.82 11.16 25.34
CA ARG A 32 -7.93 10.96 23.88
C ARG A 32 -7.39 12.13 23.07
N VAL A 33 -7.55 13.36 23.55
CA VAL A 33 -7.13 14.58 22.82
C VAL A 33 -5.63 14.56 22.49
N HIS A 34 -4.83 13.88 23.33
CA HIS A 34 -3.38 13.75 23.16
C HIS A 34 -2.95 12.34 22.76
N HIS A 35 -3.91 11.41 22.58
CA HIS A 35 -3.59 10.03 22.27
C HIS A 35 -3.38 9.84 20.76
N PRO A 36 -2.28 9.20 20.33
CA PRO A 36 -1.97 9.01 18.91
C PRO A 36 -3.08 8.27 18.15
N ASP A 37 -3.70 7.27 18.78
CA ASP A 37 -4.80 6.48 18.18
C ASP A 37 -6.14 7.21 18.15
N TYR A 38 -6.27 8.35 18.84
CA TYR A 38 -7.48 9.18 18.87
C TYR A 38 -7.23 10.57 18.27
N ASN A 39 -6.22 10.69 17.40
CA ASN A 39 -6.12 11.87 16.54
C ASN A 39 -7.24 11.78 15.50
N ASN A 40 -8.00 12.86 15.32
CA ASN A 40 -8.97 12.97 14.22
C ASN A 40 -8.30 13.41 12.91
N GLU A 41 -6.97 13.27 12.81
CA GLU A 41 -6.20 13.68 11.63
C GLU A 41 -6.29 12.61 10.54
N LEU A 42 -7.47 12.52 9.94
CA LEU A 42 -7.74 11.64 8.81
C LEU A 42 -7.03 12.10 7.52
N THR A 43 -6.42 13.28 7.54
CA THR A 43 -5.67 13.89 6.43
C THR A 43 -4.58 12.95 5.90
N GLN A 44 -3.95 12.16 6.76
CA GLN A 44 -2.94 11.18 6.38
C GLN A 44 -3.50 10.03 5.51
N PHE A 45 -4.80 9.76 5.60
CA PHE A 45 -5.49 8.73 4.83
C PHE A 45 -6.23 9.29 3.61
N LEU A 46 -6.26 10.61 3.44
CA LEU A 46 -6.84 11.23 2.26
C LEU A 46 -5.88 11.04 1.06
N PRO A 47 -6.42 10.93 -0.17
CA PRO A 47 -5.59 10.93 -1.36
C PRO A 47 -4.78 12.22 -1.47
N ARG A 48 -3.49 12.08 -1.72
CA ARG A 48 -2.54 13.18 -1.96
C ARG A 48 -1.92 13.07 -3.34
N THR A 49 -1.48 14.19 -3.89
CA THR A 49 -0.79 14.24 -5.17
C THR A 49 0.72 14.35 -4.93
N ILE A 50 1.49 13.50 -5.59
CA ILE A 50 2.95 13.49 -5.57
C ILE A 50 3.42 13.75 -6.99
N VAL A 51 4.37 14.67 -7.15
CA VAL A 51 4.98 14.98 -8.44
C VAL A 51 6.45 14.61 -8.39
N LEU A 52 6.86 13.72 -9.28
CA LEU A 52 8.25 13.29 -9.44
C LEU A 52 8.76 13.70 -10.81
N LYS A 53 9.96 14.28 -10.84
CA LYS A 53 10.69 14.52 -12.08
C LYS A 53 11.73 13.43 -12.19
N LYS A 54 11.77 12.74 -13.32
CA LYS A 54 12.75 11.69 -13.60
C LYS A 54 13.95 12.30 -14.30
N PRO A 55 15.13 12.39 -13.64
CA PRO A 55 16.35 12.81 -14.31
C PRO A 55 16.74 11.80 -15.41
N PRO A 56 17.38 12.24 -16.51
CA PRO A 56 17.91 11.33 -17.53
C PRO A 56 18.86 10.30 -16.91
N GLY A 57 18.57 9.00 -17.12
CA GLY A 57 19.39 7.91 -16.61
C GLY A 57 19.18 7.54 -15.13
N ALA A 58 18.32 8.27 -14.40
CA ALA A 58 18.04 8.00 -12.99
C ALA A 58 16.88 7.02 -12.81
N GLN A 59 16.95 6.24 -11.72
CA GLN A 59 15.85 5.39 -11.26
C GLN A 59 14.84 6.23 -10.49
N LEU A 60 13.59 5.78 -10.45
CA LEU A 60 12.50 6.49 -9.75
C LEU A 60 12.66 6.47 -8.22
N GLY A 61 13.49 5.59 -7.68
CA GLY A 61 13.75 5.50 -6.24
C GLY A 61 12.63 4.82 -5.44
N PHE A 62 11.74 4.07 -6.08
CA PHE A 62 10.74 3.26 -5.39
C PHE A 62 10.40 1.99 -6.18
N ASN A 63 9.86 1.00 -5.47
CA ASN A 63 9.37 -0.24 -6.03
C ASN A 63 7.85 -0.29 -5.93
N ILE A 64 7.22 -0.93 -6.91
CA ILE A 64 5.79 -1.21 -6.91
C ILE A 64 5.53 -2.71 -6.83
N ARG A 65 4.35 -3.08 -6.35
CA ARG A 65 3.84 -4.44 -6.38
C ARG A 65 2.33 -4.45 -6.61
N GLY A 66 1.80 -5.60 -7.00
CA GLY A 66 0.38 -5.76 -7.26
C GLY A 66 -0.03 -5.49 -8.69
N GLY A 67 -1.27 -5.06 -8.85
CA GLY A 67 -1.94 -4.92 -10.13
C GLY A 67 -3.07 -5.95 -10.27
N LYS A 68 -3.80 -5.84 -11.36
CA LYS A 68 -5.04 -6.58 -11.61
C LYS A 68 -4.98 -8.08 -11.29
N ALA A 69 -3.88 -8.75 -11.62
CA ALA A 69 -3.68 -10.18 -11.36
C ALA A 69 -3.71 -10.55 -9.86
N SER A 70 -3.31 -9.64 -8.97
CA SER A 70 -3.36 -9.85 -7.53
C SER A 70 -4.73 -9.55 -6.91
N GLN A 71 -5.74 -9.18 -7.71
CA GLN A 71 -7.05 -8.66 -7.27
C GLN A 71 -6.93 -7.48 -6.30
N LEU A 72 -5.79 -6.81 -6.30
CA LEU A 72 -5.39 -5.73 -5.43
C LEU A 72 -4.70 -4.69 -6.30
N GLY A 73 -4.94 -3.40 -6.04
CA GLY A 73 -4.35 -2.31 -6.82
C GLY A 73 -2.82 -2.27 -6.77
N ILE A 74 -2.24 -1.23 -7.38
CA ILE A 74 -0.80 -1.00 -7.33
C ILE A 74 -0.42 -0.36 -6.00
N PHE A 75 0.56 -0.92 -5.30
CA PHE A 75 1.08 -0.39 -4.05
C PHE A 75 2.60 -0.17 -4.10
N ILE A 76 3.06 0.81 -3.33
CA ILE A 76 4.48 1.08 -3.11
C ILE A 76 5.04 0.08 -2.10
N SER A 77 6.01 -0.73 -2.53
CA SER A 77 6.61 -1.78 -1.70
C SER A 77 7.88 -1.37 -0.99
N LYS A 78 8.61 -0.41 -1.56
CA LYS A 78 9.84 0.13 -0.98
C LYS A 78 10.08 1.51 -1.56
N VAL A 79 10.56 2.42 -0.73
CA VAL A 79 11.07 3.72 -1.16
C VAL A 79 12.55 3.80 -0.76
N VAL A 80 13.39 4.24 -1.68
CA VAL A 80 14.82 4.41 -1.45
C VAL A 80 15.01 5.69 -0.61
N PRO A 81 15.71 5.62 0.53
CA PRO A 81 16.04 6.81 1.32
C PRO A 81 16.77 7.85 0.47
N ASP A 82 16.50 9.13 0.74
CA ASP A 82 17.07 10.27 0.01
C ASP A 82 16.87 10.27 -1.52
N SER A 83 15.91 9.49 -2.03
CA SER A 83 15.46 9.60 -3.41
C SER A 83 14.51 10.77 -3.61
N ASP A 84 14.26 11.14 -4.87
CA ASP A 84 13.23 12.13 -5.21
C ASP A 84 11.84 11.69 -4.73
N ALA A 85 11.57 10.38 -4.78
CA ALA A 85 10.33 9.81 -4.25
C ALA A 85 10.20 9.98 -2.73
N HIS A 86 11.28 9.74 -1.98
CA HIS A 86 11.29 9.95 -0.52
C HIS A 86 11.08 11.43 -0.19
N ARG A 87 11.81 12.34 -0.85
CA ARG A 87 11.67 13.78 -0.64
C ARG A 87 10.29 14.31 -1.01
N ALA A 88 9.61 13.70 -1.98
CA ALA A 88 8.25 14.06 -2.36
C ALA A 88 7.18 13.47 -1.43
N GLY A 89 7.56 12.73 -0.38
CA GLY A 89 6.64 12.17 0.62
C GLY A 89 6.00 10.84 0.24
N LEU A 90 6.54 10.13 -0.76
CA LEU A 90 6.10 8.77 -1.08
C LEU A 90 6.61 7.81 0.00
N GLN A 91 5.76 6.89 0.45
CA GLN A 91 6.13 5.91 1.48
C GLN A 91 5.61 4.50 1.18
N GLU A 92 6.20 3.50 1.85
CA GLU A 92 5.72 2.12 1.78
C GLU A 92 4.27 2.02 2.30
N GLY A 93 3.43 1.26 1.59
CA GLY A 93 2.01 1.15 1.92
C GLY A 93 1.11 2.20 1.27
N ASP A 94 1.67 3.15 0.51
CA ASP A 94 0.88 3.99 -0.39
C ASP A 94 0.28 3.16 -1.53
N GLN A 95 -1.02 3.30 -1.75
CA GLN A 95 -1.72 2.80 -2.91
C GLN A 95 -1.71 3.86 -4.01
N VAL A 96 -1.30 3.48 -5.22
CA VAL A 96 -1.36 4.35 -6.40
C VAL A 96 -2.76 4.28 -6.98
N LEU A 97 -3.44 5.42 -7.03
CA LEU A 97 -4.78 5.54 -7.59
C LEU A 97 -4.73 5.93 -9.06
N SER A 98 -3.88 6.89 -9.42
CA SER A 98 -3.68 7.29 -10.81
C SER A 98 -2.28 7.85 -11.04
N VAL A 99 -1.82 7.82 -12.30
CA VAL A 99 -0.56 8.42 -12.75
C VAL A 99 -0.78 9.12 -14.08
N ASN A 100 -0.46 10.41 -14.18
CA ASN A 100 -0.61 11.21 -15.39
C ASN A 100 -1.99 11.02 -16.05
N GLU A 101 -3.05 11.10 -15.23
CA GLU A 101 -4.46 10.89 -15.61
C GLU A 101 -4.85 9.45 -16.01
N VAL A 102 -3.91 8.51 -16.01
CA VAL A 102 -4.23 7.08 -16.20
C VAL A 102 -4.63 6.48 -14.86
N ASP A 103 -5.75 5.74 -14.84
CA ASP A 103 -6.21 5.01 -13.65
C ASP A 103 -5.31 3.80 -13.36
N PHE A 104 -4.90 3.67 -12.10
CA PHE A 104 -4.00 2.61 -11.60
C PHE A 104 -4.72 1.63 -10.67
N GLN A 105 -6.04 1.79 -10.48
CA GLN A 105 -6.83 0.91 -9.61
C GLN A 105 -7.03 -0.49 -10.20
N ASP A 106 -7.27 -0.60 -11.52
CA ASP A 106 -7.47 -1.88 -12.22
C ASP A 106 -6.46 -2.10 -13.37
N ILE A 107 -5.24 -1.59 -13.20
CA ILE A 107 -4.18 -1.69 -14.21
C ILE A 107 -3.38 -3.00 -14.06
N GLU A 108 -2.91 -3.54 -15.18
CA GLU A 108 -1.93 -4.63 -15.15
C GLU A 108 -0.57 -4.15 -14.64
N HIS A 109 0.12 -5.04 -13.93
CA HIS A 109 1.45 -4.74 -13.36
C HIS A 109 2.46 -4.31 -14.45
N SER A 110 2.52 -5.07 -15.53
CA SER A 110 3.38 -4.80 -16.69
C SER A 110 3.12 -3.40 -17.26
N LYS A 111 1.85 -3.03 -17.44
CA LYS A 111 1.46 -1.74 -17.99
C LYS A 111 1.78 -0.58 -17.05
N ALA A 112 1.56 -0.76 -15.74
CA ALA A 112 1.95 0.22 -14.73
C ALA A 112 3.46 0.50 -14.77
N VAL A 113 4.28 -0.55 -14.87
CA VAL A 113 5.75 -0.44 -14.99
C VAL A 113 6.15 0.31 -16.27
N GLU A 114 5.51 0.02 -17.40
CA GLU A 114 5.76 0.68 -18.68
C GLU A 114 5.49 2.19 -18.62
N ILE A 115 4.34 2.58 -18.05
CA ILE A 115 3.93 3.99 -17.90
C ILE A 115 4.92 4.74 -17.00
N LEU A 116 5.23 4.17 -15.83
CA LEU A 116 6.18 4.77 -14.88
C LEU A 116 7.59 4.89 -15.46
N LYS A 117 8.03 3.94 -16.30
CA LYS A 117 9.36 4.00 -16.93
C LYS A 117 9.44 5.02 -18.06
N THR A 118 8.37 5.19 -18.83
CA THR A 118 8.34 6.06 -20.02
C THR A 118 8.16 7.53 -19.67
N ALA A 119 7.44 7.82 -18.58
CA ALA A 119 7.18 9.18 -18.15
C ALA A 119 8.47 9.90 -17.66
N ARG A 120 8.67 11.13 -18.15
CA ARG A 120 9.72 12.06 -17.68
C ARG A 120 9.28 12.82 -16.43
N GLU A 121 7.99 13.11 -16.35
CA GLU A 121 7.34 13.70 -15.18
C GLU A 121 6.16 12.82 -14.81
N ILE A 122 6.06 12.50 -13.53
CA ILE A 122 5.09 11.57 -12.98
C ILE A 122 4.29 12.33 -11.93
N MET A 123 3.07 12.69 -12.29
CA MET A 123 2.07 13.17 -11.35
C MET A 123 1.22 11.98 -10.93
N MET A 124 1.38 11.53 -9.69
CA MET A 124 0.63 10.40 -9.14
C MET A 124 -0.30 10.84 -8.03
N ARG A 125 -1.52 10.31 -8.02
CA ARG A 125 -2.44 10.42 -6.89
C ARG A 125 -2.30 9.15 -6.07
N VAL A 126 -1.87 9.29 -4.82
CA VAL A 126 -1.65 8.17 -3.91
C VAL A 126 -2.48 8.31 -2.65
N ARG A 127 -2.72 7.20 -1.95
CA ARG A 127 -3.37 7.18 -0.65
C ARG A 127 -2.63 6.22 0.26
N PHE A 128 -2.28 6.65 1.47
CA PHE A 128 -1.70 5.75 2.45
C PHE A 128 -2.73 4.71 2.89
N PHE A 129 -2.48 3.43 2.58
CA PHE A 129 -3.41 2.36 2.91
C PHE A 129 -2.68 1.08 3.37
N PRO A 130 -2.13 1.09 4.60
CA PRO A 130 -1.23 0.06 5.09
C PRO A 130 -1.91 -1.31 5.29
N TYR A 131 -3.21 -1.33 5.61
CA TYR A 131 -3.95 -2.57 5.84
C TYR A 131 -4.01 -3.46 4.58
N ASN A 132 -4.44 -2.89 3.44
CA ASN A 132 -4.49 -3.65 2.19
C ASN A 132 -3.09 -4.02 1.69
N TYR A 133 -2.10 -3.18 1.96
CA TYR A 133 -0.71 -3.48 1.68
C TYR A 133 -0.23 -4.73 2.44
N GLN A 134 -0.53 -4.85 3.73
CA GLN A 134 -0.15 -6.02 4.53
C GLN A 134 -0.80 -7.31 3.98
N ARG A 135 -2.11 -7.29 3.71
CA ARG A 135 -2.82 -8.44 3.09
C ARG A 135 -2.19 -8.89 1.78
N GLN A 136 -1.71 -7.93 0.97
CA GLN A 136 -1.00 -8.24 -0.27
C GLN A 136 0.36 -8.89 0.00
N LYS A 137 1.11 -8.40 1.00
CA LYS A 137 2.42 -8.94 1.38
C LYS A 137 2.31 -10.41 1.75
N GLU A 138 1.32 -10.76 2.56
CA GLU A 138 1.08 -12.11 3.07
C GLU A 138 0.71 -13.10 1.95
N ARG A 139 -0.01 -12.66 0.92
CA ARG A 139 -0.39 -13.50 -0.23
C ARG A 139 0.76 -13.86 -1.18
N THR A 140 1.87 -13.12 -1.13
CA THR A 140 2.97 -13.28 -2.09
C THR A 140 4.16 -14.07 -1.51
N VAL A 141 3.99 -14.71 -0.34
CA VAL A 141 5.07 -15.43 0.38
C VAL A 141 5.00 -16.95 0.17
N HIS A 142 4.55 -17.43 -0.99
CA HIS A 142 4.56 -18.86 -1.33
C HIS A 142 5.42 -19.08 -2.57
#